data_AF-A0A2W6A279-F1
#
_entry.id   AF-A0A2W6A279-F1
#
_cell.length_a   1.000
_cell.length_b   1.000
_cell.length_c   1.000
_cell.angle_alpha   90.00
_cell.angle_beta   90.00
_cell.angle_gamma   90.00
#
_symmetry.space_group_name_H-M   'P 1'
#
loop_
_entity.id
_entity.type
_entity.pdbx_description
1 polymer ?
#
loop_
_entity_poly.entity_id
_entity_poly.type
_entity_poly.pdbx_seq_one_letter_code
_entity_poly.pdbx_strand_id
1 'polypeptide(L)'
;MDRQSLDRDSNGMATEAQGVLDEPRLIEETGVAARMAHVAQPVLTGLGYRLVRVKLSAQAGMTVQIMAERRDGSMNLNDCEIVSASLSPILDVEEPVKGAYRLEISSPGIDRPLVRVSDFRRAFAREARIEMTISISGRKRFRGFVGEVEGEGRSAVLTLDRSDAKPGEAIKAALLLRDIAEARLILSEVLIRQSLRAAKASRGQDASKDPDMDDEAGRAALGADAGSMRGPGRFARGAFKAKPILPAAERSSFKQSKPNQAKPARPHRSGAASPKTGDKNGGQRQ
;
A
#
# COMPACT_ATOMS: atom_id res chain seq x y z
N MET A 1 -9.68 28.64 -45.73
CA MET A 1 -8.63 27.72 -45.24
C MET A 1 -8.65 27.82 -43.73
N ASP A 2 -9.47 26.96 -43.15
CA ASP A 2 -10.08 27.12 -41.82
C ASP A 2 -9.15 26.69 -40.69
N ARG A 3 -9.02 27.58 -39.69
CA ARG A 3 -8.30 27.37 -38.42
C ARG A 3 -9.17 26.63 -37.38
N GLN A 4 -9.82 25.53 -37.74
CA GLN A 4 -10.78 24.82 -36.87
C GLN A 4 -10.43 23.36 -36.56
N SER A 5 -9.20 22.92 -36.83
CA SER A 5 -8.81 21.51 -36.71
C SER A 5 -7.86 21.16 -35.55
N LEU A 6 -7.53 22.09 -34.65
CA LEU A 6 -6.54 21.85 -33.57
C LEU A 6 -7.12 21.70 -32.15
N ASP A 7 -8.42 21.92 -31.95
CA ASP A 7 -9.02 21.94 -30.59
C ASP A 7 -9.75 20.65 -30.18
N ARG A 8 -9.84 19.63 -31.04
CA ARG A 8 -10.60 18.40 -30.75
C ARG A 8 -9.80 17.34 -29.96
N ASP A 9 -8.48 17.36 -30.04
CA ASP A 9 -7.63 16.32 -29.43
C ASP A 9 -7.40 16.54 -27.93
N SER A 10 -7.42 17.80 -27.48
CA SER A 10 -7.22 18.17 -26.06
C SER A 10 -8.40 17.78 -25.16
N ASN A 11 -9.64 17.84 -25.68
CA ASN A 11 -10.84 17.51 -24.91
C ASN A 11 -11.05 15.98 -24.73
N GLY A 12 -10.56 15.18 -25.68
CA GLY A 12 -10.58 13.72 -25.59
C GLY A 12 -9.62 13.17 -24.51
N MET A 13 -8.41 13.71 -24.46
CA MET A 13 -7.41 13.32 -23.44
C MET A 13 -7.82 13.69 -22.01
N ALA A 14 -8.50 14.83 -21.83
CA ALA A 14 -9.04 15.22 -20.53
C ALA A 14 -10.16 14.26 -20.07
N THR A 15 -11.10 13.91 -20.95
CA THR A 15 -12.21 13.00 -20.63
C THR A 15 -11.73 11.59 -20.26
N GLU A 16 -10.74 11.06 -20.99
CA GLU A 16 -10.09 9.79 -20.64
C GLU A 16 -9.26 9.87 -19.36
N ALA A 17 -8.70 11.05 -19.03
CA ALA A 17 -7.94 11.28 -17.81
C ALA A 17 -8.80 11.32 -16.56
N GLN A 18 -9.95 11.99 -16.60
CA GLN A 18 -10.97 11.92 -15.56
C GLN A 18 -11.45 10.47 -15.36
N GLY A 19 -11.73 9.73 -16.43
CA GLY A 19 -12.28 8.37 -16.34
C GLY A 19 -11.41 7.34 -15.58
N VAL A 20 -10.09 7.52 -15.54
CA VAL A 20 -9.18 6.60 -14.80
C VAL A 20 -9.01 7.00 -13.33
N LEU A 21 -9.23 8.28 -13.00
CA LEU A 21 -9.27 8.73 -11.60
C LEU A 21 -10.56 8.25 -10.92
N ASP A 22 -11.66 8.22 -11.68
CA ASP A 22 -12.99 7.87 -11.19
C ASP A 22 -13.30 6.36 -11.22
N GLU A 23 -12.34 5.51 -11.63
CA GLU A 23 -12.57 4.07 -11.60
C GLU A 23 -12.85 3.60 -10.15
N PRO A 24 -14.00 2.95 -9.92
CA PRO A 24 -14.43 2.58 -8.58
C PRO A 24 -13.52 1.51 -7.98
N ARG A 25 -13.23 1.64 -6.68
CA ARG A 25 -12.53 0.59 -5.95
C ARG A 25 -13.43 -0.62 -5.79
N LEU A 26 -12.89 -1.79 -6.12
CA LEU A 26 -13.49 -3.09 -5.96
C LEU A 26 -13.47 -3.52 -4.49
N ILE A 27 -12.40 -3.18 -3.79
CA ILE A 27 -12.16 -3.50 -2.39
C ILE A 27 -12.33 -2.22 -1.58
N GLU A 28 -13.31 -2.22 -0.69
CA GLU A 28 -13.63 -1.11 0.20
C GLU A 28 -13.37 -1.50 1.65
N GLU A 29 -12.88 -0.55 2.44
CA GLU A 29 -12.69 -0.74 3.86
C GLU A 29 -14.03 -0.70 4.61
N THR A 30 -14.04 -1.23 5.84
CA THR A 30 -15.23 -1.22 6.72
C THR A 30 -15.01 -0.34 7.94
N GLY A 31 -16.11 0.17 8.52
CA GLY A 31 -16.09 0.88 9.80
C GLY A 31 -15.39 2.24 9.72
N VAL A 32 -14.45 2.49 10.63
CA VAL A 32 -13.75 3.79 10.73
C VAL A 32 -12.92 4.09 9.48
N ALA A 33 -12.26 3.07 8.91
CA ALA A 33 -11.49 3.19 7.68
C ALA A 33 -12.39 3.61 6.50
N ALA A 34 -13.62 3.09 6.43
CA ALA A 34 -14.58 3.44 5.39
C ALA A 34 -14.97 4.93 5.47
N ARG A 35 -15.22 5.43 6.68
CA ARG A 35 -15.52 6.87 6.89
C ARG A 35 -14.34 7.76 6.53
N MET A 36 -13.13 7.38 6.93
CA MET A 36 -11.90 8.07 6.54
C MET A 36 -11.73 8.09 5.02
N ALA A 37 -11.97 6.96 4.34
CA ALA A 37 -11.93 6.89 2.88
C ALA A 37 -12.98 7.79 2.22
N HIS A 38 -14.20 7.82 2.76
CA HIS A 38 -15.29 8.65 2.25
C HIS A 38 -14.95 10.14 2.28
N VAL A 39 -14.33 10.62 3.37
CA VAL A 39 -13.88 12.01 3.49
C VAL A 39 -12.66 12.29 2.62
N ALA A 40 -11.69 11.37 2.59
CA ALA A 40 -10.43 11.59 1.88
C ALA A 40 -10.57 11.53 0.35
N GLN A 41 -11.46 10.68 -0.17
CA GLN A 41 -11.60 10.44 -1.60
C GLN A 41 -11.89 11.71 -2.43
N PRO A 42 -12.93 12.54 -2.13
CA PRO A 42 -13.20 13.73 -2.94
C PRO A 42 -12.05 14.73 -2.95
N VAL A 43 -11.33 14.87 -1.82
CA VAL A 43 -10.16 15.75 -1.71
C VAL A 43 -9.03 15.24 -2.58
N LEU A 44 -8.72 13.94 -2.50
CA LEU A 44 -7.69 13.31 -3.31
C LEU A 44 -8.01 13.43 -4.81
N THR A 45 -9.25 13.15 -5.21
CA THR A 45 -9.70 13.27 -6.60
C THR A 45 -9.56 14.70 -7.10
N GLY A 46 -9.96 15.70 -6.30
CA GLY A 46 -9.80 17.13 -6.65
C GLY A 46 -8.35 17.57 -6.84
N LEU A 47 -7.40 16.89 -6.19
CA LEU A 47 -5.97 17.11 -6.33
C LEU A 47 -5.31 16.24 -7.43
N GLY A 48 -6.09 15.41 -8.13
CA GLY A 48 -5.59 14.51 -9.17
C GLY A 48 -4.93 13.22 -8.66
N TYR A 49 -5.21 12.83 -7.41
CA TYR A 49 -4.76 11.57 -6.81
C TYR A 49 -5.91 10.58 -6.69
N ARG A 50 -5.55 9.30 -6.71
CA ARG A 50 -6.46 8.18 -6.46
C ARG A 50 -6.20 7.63 -5.07
N LEU A 51 -7.26 7.47 -4.29
CA LEU A 51 -7.19 6.69 -3.07
C LEU A 51 -6.91 5.22 -3.41
N VAL A 52 -5.91 4.62 -2.76
CA VAL A 52 -5.58 3.19 -2.89
C VAL A 52 -6.14 2.42 -1.71
N ARG A 53 -5.75 2.79 -0.48
CA ARG A 53 -6.19 2.11 0.74
C ARG A 53 -6.17 3.06 1.93
N VAL A 54 -7.08 2.84 2.87
CA VAL A 54 -6.99 3.38 4.24
C VAL A 54 -6.76 2.24 5.22
N LYS A 55 -5.79 2.38 6.13
CA LYS A 55 -5.52 1.38 7.17
C LYS A 55 -5.38 2.04 8.53
N LEU A 56 -6.05 1.46 9.52
CA LEU A 56 -5.86 1.82 10.92
C LEU A 56 -4.90 0.82 11.59
N SER A 57 -3.99 1.33 12.41
CA SER A 57 -3.12 0.54 13.28
C SER A 57 -3.11 1.10 14.69
N ALA A 58 -3.06 0.23 15.70
CA ALA A 58 -3.04 0.60 17.12
C ALA A 58 -1.69 0.28 17.81
N GLN A 59 -0.65 -0.06 17.04
CA GLN A 59 0.61 -0.58 17.59
C GLN A 59 1.47 0.47 18.33
N ALA A 60 1.31 1.76 18.03
CA ALA A 60 2.05 2.85 18.65
C ALA A 60 1.15 4.08 18.84
N GLY A 61 0.01 3.85 19.49
CA GLY A 61 -1.15 4.73 19.41
C GLY A 61 -1.96 4.48 18.13
N MET A 62 -3.03 5.25 17.94
CA MET A 62 -3.84 5.15 16.73
C MET A 62 -3.11 5.82 15.57
N THR A 63 -2.92 5.08 14.48
CA THR A 63 -2.33 5.58 13.22
C THR A 63 -3.31 5.33 12.10
N VAL A 64 -3.61 6.37 11.33
CA VAL A 64 -4.40 6.30 10.10
C VAL A 64 -3.43 6.45 8.93
N GLN A 65 -3.20 5.36 8.22
CA GLN A 65 -2.41 5.37 6.98
C GLN A 65 -3.35 5.52 5.78
N ILE A 66 -3.15 6.57 4.98
CA ILE A 66 -3.81 6.77 3.70
C ILE A 66 -2.76 6.54 2.60
N MET A 67 -3.02 5.54 1.76
CA MET A 67 -2.24 5.27 0.56
C MET A 67 -2.91 5.94 -0.62
N ALA A 68 -2.18 6.81 -1.32
CA ALA A 68 -2.63 7.48 -2.54
C ALA A 68 -1.58 7.36 -3.64
N GLU A 69 -1.97 7.67 -4.87
CA GLU A 69 -1.05 7.79 -6.00
C GLU A 69 -1.69 8.58 -7.13
N ARG A 70 -0.88 9.08 -8.06
CA ARG A 70 -1.35 9.67 -9.31
C ARG A 70 -1.89 8.57 -10.25
N ARG A 71 -2.51 8.99 -11.35
CA ARG A 71 -3.06 8.08 -12.39
C ARG A 71 -2.02 7.07 -12.92
N ASP A 72 -0.77 7.51 -13.07
CA ASP A 72 0.34 6.69 -13.56
C ASP A 72 0.91 5.73 -12.49
N GLY A 73 0.47 5.86 -11.24
CA GLY A 73 0.94 5.12 -10.08
C GLY A 73 2.17 5.72 -9.40
N SER A 74 2.57 6.94 -9.77
CA SER A 74 3.65 7.68 -9.10
C SER A 74 3.12 8.51 -7.93
N MET A 75 3.99 8.76 -6.95
CA MET A 75 3.78 9.73 -5.88
C MET A 75 5.12 9.99 -5.20
N ASN A 76 5.51 11.27 -5.08
CA ASN A 76 6.75 11.67 -4.42
C ASN A 76 6.49 12.25 -3.01
N LEU A 77 7.54 12.72 -2.33
CA LEU A 77 7.41 13.26 -0.97
C LEU A 77 6.59 14.56 -0.94
N ASN A 78 6.78 15.44 -1.92
CA ASN A 78 6.05 16.69 -2.03
C ASN A 78 4.55 16.45 -2.27
N ASP A 79 4.20 15.41 -3.04
CA ASP A 79 2.83 14.97 -3.22
C ASP A 79 2.20 14.54 -1.89
N CYS A 80 2.94 13.81 -1.04
CA CYS A 80 2.47 13.43 0.29
C CYS A 80 2.23 14.66 1.18
N GLU A 81 3.10 15.67 1.12
CA GLU A 81 2.95 16.91 1.87
C GLU A 81 1.70 17.69 1.45
N ILE A 82 1.50 17.88 0.14
CA ILE A 82 0.31 18.53 -0.43
C ILE A 82 -0.97 17.83 0.02
N VAL A 83 -1.00 16.49 -0.10
CA VAL A 83 -2.16 15.68 0.32
C VAL A 83 -2.40 15.81 1.82
N SER A 84 -1.36 15.72 2.64
CA SER A 84 -1.46 15.85 4.09
C SER A 84 -2.00 17.21 4.51
N ALA A 85 -1.46 18.30 3.95
CA ALA A 85 -1.88 19.67 4.25
C ALA A 85 -3.32 19.94 3.81
N SER A 86 -3.76 19.35 2.70
CA SER A 86 -5.12 19.52 2.17
C SER A 86 -6.15 18.70 2.94
N LEU A 87 -5.79 17.49 3.38
CA LEU A 87 -6.71 16.59 4.10
C LEU A 87 -6.91 16.98 5.57
N SER A 88 -5.86 17.43 6.25
CA SER A 88 -5.88 17.63 7.71
C SER A 88 -7.02 18.54 8.18
N PRO A 89 -7.25 19.74 7.60
CA PRO A 89 -8.34 20.62 8.04
C PRO A 89 -9.72 20.01 7.86
N ILE A 90 -9.91 19.20 6.81
CA ILE A 90 -11.19 18.54 6.51
C ILE A 90 -11.42 17.40 7.49
N LEU A 91 -10.39 16.61 7.79
CA LEU A 91 -10.48 15.54 8.78
C LEU A 91 -10.71 16.07 10.21
N ASP A 92 -10.23 17.27 10.52
CA ASP A 92 -10.49 17.95 11.79
C ASP A 92 -11.95 18.39 11.92
N VAL A 93 -12.59 18.81 10.81
CA VAL A 93 -14.01 19.21 10.78
C VAL A 93 -14.95 18.00 10.80
N GLU A 94 -14.67 16.99 9.98
CA GLU A 94 -15.52 15.79 9.84
C GLU A 94 -15.35 14.78 10.99
N GLU A 95 -14.28 14.89 11.76
CA GLU A 95 -13.89 14.02 12.89
C GLU A 95 -14.20 12.51 12.71
N PRO A 96 -13.71 11.83 11.65
CA PRO A 96 -14.19 10.47 11.34
C PRO A 96 -13.66 9.38 12.31
N VAL A 97 -12.57 9.69 13.03
CA VAL A 97 -11.92 8.86 14.04
C VAL A 97 -12.07 9.55 15.39
N LYS A 98 -12.49 8.80 16.42
CA LYS A 98 -12.58 9.33 17.78
C LYS A 98 -11.21 9.36 18.45
N GLY A 99 -10.86 10.49 19.04
CA GLY A 99 -9.63 10.68 19.82
C GLY A 99 -8.39 10.93 18.96
N ALA A 100 -7.24 11.08 19.63
CA ALA A 100 -5.99 11.42 18.96
C ALA A 100 -5.47 10.28 18.07
N TYR A 101 -5.01 10.63 16.87
CA TYR A 101 -4.37 9.71 15.94
C TYR A 101 -3.22 10.40 15.20
N ARG A 102 -2.32 9.60 14.64
CA ARG A 102 -1.28 10.05 13.71
C ARG A 102 -1.76 9.81 12.28
N LEU A 103 -1.78 10.85 11.46
CA LEU A 103 -2.05 10.75 10.03
C LEU A 103 -0.74 10.44 9.28
N GLU A 104 -0.76 9.38 8.47
CA GLU A 104 0.36 8.99 7.61
C GLU A 104 -0.09 8.94 6.15
N ILE A 105 0.51 9.78 5.30
CA ILE A 105 0.28 9.79 3.86
C ILE A 105 1.43 9.06 3.18
N SER A 106 1.12 8.10 2.31
CA SER A 106 2.14 7.30 1.63
C SER A 106 1.70 6.86 0.24
N SER A 107 2.67 6.49 -0.58
CA SER A 107 2.42 5.73 -1.81
C SER A 107 2.30 4.23 -1.49
N PRO A 108 1.65 3.42 -2.35
CA PRO A 108 1.48 1.99 -2.09
C PRO A 108 2.77 1.17 -2.23
N GLY A 109 3.79 1.71 -2.93
CA GLY A 109 5.10 1.09 -3.08
C GLY A 109 5.10 -0.19 -3.94
N ILE A 110 6.04 -1.10 -3.63
CA ILE A 110 6.31 -2.31 -4.43
C ILE A 110 5.32 -3.47 -4.17
N ASP A 111 4.83 -3.61 -2.94
CA ASP A 111 3.81 -4.59 -2.52
C ASP A 111 2.43 -3.92 -2.62
N ARG A 112 2.15 -3.33 -3.80
CA ARG A 112 1.00 -2.46 -3.96
C ARG A 112 -0.30 -3.27 -3.85
N PRO A 113 -1.31 -2.78 -3.11
CA PRO A 113 -2.65 -3.32 -3.16
C PRO A 113 -3.26 -3.23 -4.57
N LEU A 114 -4.04 -4.23 -4.98
CA LEU A 114 -4.79 -4.24 -6.22
C LEU A 114 -6.27 -4.06 -5.88
N VAL A 115 -6.77 -2.84 -6.07
CA VAL A 115 -8.11 -2.45 -5.63
C VAL A 115 -9.03 -2.04 -6.78
N ARG A 116 -8.53 -2.02 -8.02
CA ARG A 116 -9.26 -1.64 -9.24
C ARG A 116 -8.99 -2.63 -10.37
N VAL A 117 -9.84 -2.64 -11.39
CA VAL A 117 -9.64 -3.47 -12.60
C VAL A 117 -8.35 -3.06 -13.31
N SER A 118 -8.09 -1.74 -13.42
CA SER A 118 -6.84 -1.23 -14.00
C SER A 118 -5.60 -1.67 -13.23
N ASP A 119 -5.69 -1.87 -11.92
CA ASP A 119 -4.57 -2.38 -11.12
C ASP A 119 -4.21 -3.81 -11.52
N PHE A 120 -5.20 -4.69 -11.70
CA PHE A 120 -4.97 -6.05 -12.16
C PHE A 120 -4.41 -6.07 -13.59
N ARG A 121 -4.94 -5.24 -14.49
CA ARG A 121 -4.41 -5.11 -15.87
C ARG A 121 -2.95 -4.66 -15.87
N ARG A 122 -2.58 -3.67 -15.05
CA ARG A 122 -1.18 -3.21 -14.90
C ARG A 122 -0.27 -4.27 -14.26
N ALA A 123 -0.84 -5.16 -13.47
CA ALA A 123 -0.15 -6.25 -12.80
C ALA A 123 0.06 -7.49 -13.68
N PHE A 124 -0.32 -7.47 -14.96
CA PHE A 124 -0.14 -8.59 -15.87
C PHE A 124 1.28 -9.20 -15.80
N ALA A 125 1.33 -10.53 -15.75
CA ALA A 125 2.53 -11.36 -15.60
C ALA A 125 3.33 -11.09 -14.30
N ARG A 126 2.75 -10.44 -13.29
CA ARG A 126 3.39 -10.24 -11.97
C ARG A 126 2.78 -11.16 -10.94
N GLU A 127 3.61 -11.61 -10.01
CA GLU A 127 3.14 -12.46 -8.93
C GLU A 127 2.32 -11.65 -7.92
N ALA A 128 1.14 -12.15 -7.57
CA ALA A 128 0.22 -11.57 -6.62
C ALA A 128 -0.27 -12.61 -5.62
N ARG A 129 -0.62 -12.12 -4.42
CA ARG A 129 -1.39 -12.86 -3.43
C ARG A 129 -2.82 -12.33 -3.45
N ILE A 130 -3.78 -13.23 -3.59
CA ILE A 130 -5.21 -12.92 -3.63
C ILE A 130 -5.93 -13.72 -2.54
N GLU A 131 -6.76 -13.05 -1.75
CA GLU A 131 -7.65 -13.62 -0.77
C GLU A 131 -9.09 -13.37 -1.19
N MET A 132 -9.87 -14.44 -1.31
CA MET A 132 -11.27 -14.43 -1.72
C MET A 132 -12.18 -14.42 -0.49
N THR A 133 -13.30 -13.72 -0.60
CA THR A 133 -14.38 -13.73 0.40
C THR A 133 -15.04 -15.11 0.47
N ILE A 134 -15.33 -15.69 -0.70
CA ILE A 134 -15.89 -17.03 -0.87
C ILE A 134 -14.81 -18.06 -1.17
N SER A 135 -15.00 -19.30 -0.73
CA SER A 135 -14.08 -20.38 -1.05
C SER A 135 -14.31 -20.86 -2.48
N ILE A 136 -13.26 -20.89 -3.30
CA ILE A 136 -13.25 -21.48 -4.64
C ILE A 136 -12.47 -22.78 -4.54
N SER A 137 -13.12 -23.91 -4.87
CA SER A 137 -12.53 -25.25 -4.77
C SER A 137 -11.92 -25.55 -3.39
N GLY A 138 -12.61 -25.13 -2.32
CA GLY A 138 -12.18 -25.33 -0.93
C GLY A 138 -11.05 -24.41 -0.45
N ARG A 139 -10.59 -23.45 -1.27
CA ARG A 139 -9.51 -22.52 -0.94
C ARG A 139 -9.98 -21.07 -1.02
N LYS A 140 -9.46 -20.24 -0.12
CA LYS A 140 -9.68 -18.78 -0.13
C LYS A 140 -8.45 -17.98 -0.53
N ARG A 141 -7.26 -18.57 -0.40
CA ARG A 141 -5.99 -17.88 -0.65
C ARG A 141 -5.34 -18.49 -1.88
N PHE A 142 -4.94 -17.61 -2.78
CA PHE A 142 -4.29 -17.94 -4.03
C PHE A 142 -2.98 -17.16 -4.13
N ARG A 143 -1.96 -17.81 -4.66
CA ARG A 143 -0.71 -17.19 -5.08
C ARG A 143 -0.41 -17.57 -6.51
N GLY A 144 -0.03 -16.59 -7.32
CA GLY A 144 0.25 -16.84 -8.72
C GLY A 144 0.52 -15.59 -9.52
N PHE A 145 0.76 -15.77 -10.82
CA PHE A 145 0.94 -14.68 -11.77
C PHE A 145 -0.41 -14.19 -12.29
N VAL A 146 -0.62 -12.88 -12.25
CA VAL A 146 -1.81 -12.22 -12.78
C VAL A 146 -1.84 -12.39 -14.30
N GLY A 147 -2.88 -13.02 -14.81
CA GLY A 147 -3.14 -13.17 -16.24
C GLY A 147 -4.12 -12.11 -16.75
N GLU A 148 -4.90 -12.49 -17.77
CA GLU A 148 -5.86 -11.61 -18.40
C GLU A 148 -7.06 -11.31 -17.51
N VAL A 149 -7.62 -10.10 -17.69
CA VAL A 149 -8.82 -9.63 -16.99
C VAL A 149 -9.89 -9.36 -18.04
N GLU A 150 -10.90 -10.21 -18.08
CA GLU A 150 -12.00 -10.13 -19.03
C GLU A 150 -13.21 -9.41 -18.40
N GLY A 151 -13.83 -8.50 -19.16
CA GLY A 151 -14.96 -7.70 -18.69
C GLY A 151 -14.57 -6.42 -17.95
N GLU A 152 -15.56 -5.81 -17.29
CA GLU A 152 -15.44 -4.51 -16.63
C GLU A 152 -16.05 -4.50 -15.22
N GLY A 153 -15.55 -3.56 -14.40
CA GLY A 153 -16.02 -3.34 -13.03
C GLY A 153 -15.93 -4.58 -12.15
N ARG A 154 -16.95 -4.75 -11.29
CA ARG A 154 -17.03 -5.84 -10.30
C ARG A 154 -17.29 -7.22 -10.92
N SER A 155 -17.84 -7.27 -12.13
CA SER A 155 -18.18 -8.53 -12.82
C SER A 155 -17.00 -9.11 -13.61
N ALA A 156 -15.89 -8.38 -13.71
CA ALA A 156 -14.72 -8.85 -14.43
C ALA A 156 -14.14 -10.14 -13.83
N VAL A 157 -13.58 -10.98 -14.70
CA VAL A 157 -12.96 -12.26 -14.36
C VAL A 157 -11.46 -12.13 -14.55
N LEU A 158 -10.71 -12.41 -13.49
CA LEU A 158 -9.26 -12.52 -13.51
C LEU A 158 -8.85 -13.97 -13.73
N THR A 159 -8.01 -14.23 -14.73
CA THR A 159 -7.27 -15.48 -14.84
C THR A 159 -5.98 -15.37 -14.02
N LEU A 160 -5.78 -16.27 -13.05
CA LEU A 160 -4.56 -16.36 -12.26
C LEU A 160 -3.82 -17.67 -12.56
N ASP A 161 -2.54 -17.58 -12.92
CA ASP A 161 -1.65 -18.73 -13.08
C ASP A 161 -0.99 -19.06 -11.73
N ARG A 162 -1.47 -20.12 -11.07
CA ARG A 162 -1.17 -20.42 -9.67
C ARG A 162 0.22 -21.03 -9.50
N SER A 163 1.04 -20.39 -8.66
CA SER A 163 2.31 -20.92 -8.19
C SER A 163 2.16 -21.86 -6.99
N ASP A 164 0.98 -21.90 -6.36
CA ASP A 164 0.68 -22.72 -5.17
C ASP A 164 -0.15 -23.99 -5.46
N ALA A 165 -0.32 -24.33 -6.74
CA ALA A 165 -1.08 -25.51 -7.16
C ALA A 165 -0.35 -26.79 -6.74
N LYS A 166 -1.07 -27.71 -6.08
CA LYS A 166 -0.56 -29.05 -5.82
C LYS A 166 -0.67 -29.92 -7.08
N PRO A 167 0.14 -30.99 -7.21
CA PRO A 167 -0.01 -31.95 -8.30
C PRO A 167 -1.47 -32.45 -8.38
N GLY A 168 -2.10 -32.30 -9.55
CA GLY A 168 -3.50 -32.67 -9.79
C GLY A 168 -4.53 -31.53 -9.61
N GLU A 169 -4.12 -30.34 -9.17
CA GLU A 169 -5.00 -29.16 -9.14
C GLU A 169 -4.87 -28.34 -10.43
N ALA A 170 -5.94 -27.61 -10.78
CA ALA A 170 -5.91 -26.66 -11.87
C ALA A 170 -4.89 -25.55 -11.59
N ILE A 171 -3.91 -25.43 -12.50
CA ILE A 171 -2.87 -24.38 -12.47
C ILE A 171 -3.51 -23.01 -12.75
N LYS A 172 -4.46 -22.94 -13.67
CA LYS A 172 -5.21 -21.72 -13.94
C LYS A 172 -6.46 -21.65 -13.07
N ALA A 173 -6.67 -20.52 -12.39
CA ALA A 173 -7.89 -20.23 -11.66
C ALA A 173 -8.58 -18.99 -12.25
N ALA A 174 -9.88 -19.09 -12.48
CA ALA A 174 -10.73 -17.96 -12.83
C ALA A 174 -11.34 -17.38 -11.53
N LEU A 175 -11.04 -16.12 -11.24
CA LEU A 175 -11.44 -15.43 -10.02
C LEU A 175 -12.32 -14.23 -10.38
N LEU A 176 -13.55 -14.18 -9.85
CA LEU A 176 -14.43 -13.03 -10.01
C LEU A 176 -13.93 -11.87 -9.14
N LEU A 177 -13.72 -10.69 -9.73
CA LEU A 177 -13.19 -9.54 -9.01
C LEU A 177 -14.09 -9.09 -7.84
N ARG A 178 -15.42 -9.21 -7.96
CA ARG A 178 -16.39 -8.95 -6.87
C ARG A 178 -16.17 -9.79 -5.61
N ASP A 179 -15.55 -10.96 -5.76
CA ASP A 179 -15.41 -11.92 -4.68
C ASP A 179 -14.01 -11.85 -4.03
N ILE A 180 -13.15 -10.93 -4.48
CA ILE A 180 -11.82 -10.68 -3.89
C ILE A 180 -12.00 -9.82 -2.62
N ALA A 181 -11.47 -10.32 -1.50
CA ALA A 181 -11.41 -9.60 -0.24
C ALA A 181 -10.12 -8.75 -0.12
N GLU A 182 -8.98 -9.30 -0.52
CA GLU A 182 -7.68 -8.62 -0.48
C GLU A 182 -6.82 -9.09 -1.66
N ALA A 183 -6.14 -8.18 -2.33
CA ALA A 183 -5.15 -8.53 -3.35
C ALA A 183 -3.95 -7.59 -3.28
N ARG A 184 -2.74 -8.15 -3.40
CA ARG A 184 -1.48 -7.38 -3.37
C ARG A 184 -0.37 -8.07 -4.16
N LEU A 185 0.55 -7.28 -4.70
CA LEU A 185 1.71 -7.79 -5.41
C LEU A 185 2.73 -8.42 -4.46
N ILE A 186 3.29 -9.57 -4.82
CA ILE A 186 4.37 -10.17 -4.05
C ILE A 186 5.70 -9.59 -4.52
N LEU A 187 6.49 -9.11 -3.58
CA LEU A 187 7.84 -8.64 -3.84
C LEU A 187 8.68 -9.72 -4.54
N SER A 188 8.97 -9.49 -5.81
CA SER A 188 9.77 -10.37 -6.68
C SER A 188 10.94 -9.59 -7.27
N GLU A 189 11.98 -10.29 -7.75
CA GLU A 189 13.12 -9.64 -8.40
C GLU A 189 12.71 -8.75 -9.58
N VAL A 190 11.71 -9.19 -10.35
CA VAL A 190 11.17 -8.43 -11.48
C VAL A 190 10.62 -7.08 -11.02
N LEU A 191 9.85 -7.07 -9.92
CA LEU A 191 9.32 -5.85 -9.33
C LEU A 191 10.41 -4.95 -8.76
N ILE A 192 11.43 -5.51 -8.11
CA ILE A 192 12.55 -4.75 -7.58
C ILE A 192 13.26 -4.02 -8.73
N ARG A 193 13.62 -4.75 -9.81
CA ARG A 193 14.30 -4.16 -10.97
C ARG A 193 13.45 -3.07 -11.63
N GLN A 194 12.15 -3.28 -11.76
CA GLN A 194 11.23 -2.29 -12.33
C GLN A 194 11.09 -1.05 -11.45
N SER A 195 10.96 -1.23 -10.13
CA SER A 195 10.86 -0.12 -9.17
C SER A 195 12.14 0.71 -9.16
N LEU A 196 13.32 0.08 -9.22
CA LEU A 196 14.60 0.78 -9.30
C LEU A 196 14.75 1.57 -10.61
N ARG A 197 14.28 1.02 -11.74
CA ARG A 197 14.25 1.73 -13.02
C ARG A 197 13.31 2.92 -12.99
N ALA A 198 12.11 2.76 -12.45
CA ALA A 198 11.12 3.84 -12.32
C ALA A 198 11.64 4.97 -11.42
N ALA A 199 12.25 4.63 -10.27
CA ALA A 199 12.85 5.60 -9.36
C ALA A 199 14.05 6.35 -10.00
N LYS A 200 14.82 5.70 -10.87
CA LYS A 200 15.90 6.36 -11.62
C LYS A 200 15.33 7.34 -12.66
N ALA A 201 14.25 6.96 -13.35
CA ALA A 201 13.60 7.81 -14.34
C ALA A 201 13.02 9.09 -13.70
N SER A 202 12.41 8.99 -12.52
CA SER A 202 11.89 10.16 -11.81
C SER A 202 13.01 11.08 -11.30
N ARG A 203 14.12 10.52 -10.78
CA ARG A 203 15.28 11.32 -10.33
C ARG A 203 15.99 12.06 -11.46
N GLY A 204 15.95 11.53 -12.68
CA GLY A 204 16.53 12.19 -13.86
C GLY A 204 15.77 13.45 -14.29
N GLN A 205 14.49 13.57 -13.93
CA GLN A 205 13.67 14.75 -14.23
C GLN A 205 13.91 15.90 -13.25
N ASP A 206 14.14 15.61 -11.97
CA ASP A 206 14.42 16.63 -10.94
C ASP A 206 15.79 17.30 -11.07
N ALA A 207 16.77 16.66 -11.72
CA ALA A 207 18.12 17.20 -11.90
C ALA A 207 18.28 18.19 -13.08
N SER A 208 17.21 18.51 -13.81
CA SER A 208 17.25 19.34 -15.03
C SER A 208 16.79 20.79 -14.83
N LYS A 209 16.68 21.25 -13.57
CA LYS A 209 16.07 22.55 -13.22
C LYS A 209 16.99 23.61 -12.63
N ASP A 210 18.30 23.52 -12.86
CA ASP A 210 19.23 24.64 -12.66
C ASP A 210 20.18 24.78 -13.87
N PRO A 211 19.92 25.70 -14.81
CA PRO A 211 20.97 26.36 -15.57
C PRO A 211 21.14 27.79 -15.02
N ASP A 212 22.36 28.09 -14.55
CA ASP A 212 23.05 29.39 -14.67
C ASP A 212 23.90 29.69 -13.43
N MET A 213 25.23 29.57 -13.60
CA MET A 213 26.20 30.60 -13.20
C MET A 213 27.54 30.32 -13.90
N ASP A 214 27.66 30.95 -15.08
CA ASP A 214 28.78 31.67 -15.67
C ASP A 214 30.20 31.06 -15.70
N ASP A 215 30.61 30.73 -16.93
CA ASP A 215 32.00 30.65 -17.39
C ASP A 215 32.58 32.07 -17.59
N GLU A 216 33.57 32.48 -16.79
CA GLU A 216 34.59 33.43 -17.26
C GLU A 216 35.90 33.33 -16.47
N ALA A 217 36.97 32.88 -17.13
CA ALA A 217 38.32 33.43 -16.94
C ALA A 217 39.33 32.85 -17.94
N GLY A 218 39.70 33.67 -18.92
CA GLY A 218 40.91 33.49 -19.71
C GLY A 218 42.18 33.80 -18.90
N ARG A 219 43.24 33.05 -19.24
CA ARG A 219 44.68 33.44 -19.30
C ARG A 219 45.16 34.59 -18.40
N ALA A 220 46.06 34.29 -17.45
CA ALA A 220 47.33 35.02 -17.27
C ALA A 220 48.25 34.35 -16.24
N ALA A 221 49.54 34.57 -16.45
CA ALA A 221 50.68 33.97 -15.78
C ALA A 221 51.24 34.86 -14.64
N LEU A 222 52.02 34.23 -13.75
CA LEU A 222 53.12 34.78 -12.93
C LEU A 222 52.79 35.89 -11.90
N GLY A 223 53.19 35.67 -10.64
CA GLY A 223 53.32 36.74 -9.65
C GLY A 223 53.46 36.21 -8.22
N ALA A 224 54.41 36.78 -7.48
CA ALA A 224 54.95 36.27 -6.22
C ALA A 224 54.33 36.93 -4.97
N ASP A 225 54.55 36.25 -3.84
CA ASP A 225 54.85 36.79 -2.50
C ASP A 225 53.80 37.59 -1.68
N ALA A 226 53.96 37.45 -0.36
CA ALA A 226 53.51 38.30 0.74
C ALA A 226 52.13 38.06 1.39
N GLY A 227 52.16 37.18 2.40
CA GLY A 227 51.77 37.44 3.81
C GLY A 227 50.45 38.15 4.17
N SER A 228 49.65 37.53 5.05
CA SER A 228 49.47 38.00 6.45
C SER A 228 48.39 37.23 7.24
N MET A 229 48.72 36.96 8.52
CA MET A 229 47.85 36.88 9.72
C MET A 229 46.58 36.00 9.66
N ARG A 230 46.56 34.77 10.20
CA ARG A 230 46.36 34.41 11.63
C ARG A 230 45.31 35.26 12.38
N GLY A 231 44.08 34.74 12.43
CA GLY A 231 43.07 35.06 13.45
C GLY A 231 43.10 34.05 14.61
N PRO A 232 42.67 34.43 15.83
CA PRO A 232 43.00 33.69 17.06
C PRO A 232 41.93 32.68 17.51
N GLY A 233 42.37 31.47 17.88
CA GLY A 233 41.65 30.53 18.76
C GLY A 233 40.46 29.80 18.13
N ARG A 234 40.00 28.63 18.57
CA ARG A 234 40.31 27.85 19.77
C ARG A 234 39.66 26.47 19.58
N PHE A 235 40.25 25.57 18.80
CA PHE A 235 39.85 24.15 18.80
C PHE A 235 41.08 23.27 18.64
N ALA A 236 41.69 22.95 19.78
CA ALA A 236 42.74 21.95 19.87
C ALA A 236 42.16 20.57 19.50
N ARG A 237 42.84 19.89 18.58
CA ARG A 237 42.56 18.51 18.17
C ARG A 237 42.90 17.56 19.32
N GLY A 238 41.88 16.96 19.93
CA GLY A 238 42.02 15.79 20.78
C GLY A 238 41.84 14.52 19.96
N ALA A 239 42.92 13.75 19.80
CA ALA A 239 42.90 12.46 19.12
C ALA A 239 42.16 11.40 19.96
N PHE A 240 40.95 11.03 19.55
CA PHE A 240 40.27 9.86 20.09
C PHE A 240 40.81 8.60 19.41
N LYS A 241 41.69 7.88 20.11
CA LYS A 241 42.10 6.52 19.74
C LYS A 241 40.93 5.55 19.98
N ALA A 242 40.42 4.95 18.90
CA ALA A 242 39.44 3.86 18.98
C ALA A 242 40.09 2.60 19.59
N LYS A 243 39.44 1.99 20.58
CA LYS A 243 39.83 0.67 21.13
C LYS A 243 39.18 -0.45 20.31
N PRO A 244 39.89 -1.55 20.01
CA PRO A 244 39.36 -2.67 19.24
C PRO A 244 38.38 -3.51 20.07
N ILE A 245 37.29 -3.94 19.44
CA ILE A 245 36.26 -4.80 20.01
C ILE A 245 36.69 -6.26 19.79
N LEU A 246 36.96 -6.99 20.87
CA LEU A 246 37.17 -8.44 20.85
C LEU A 246 35.81 -9.17 20.89
N PRO A 247 35.65 -10.31 20.20
CA PRO A 247 34.38 -11.05 20.18
C PRO A 247 34.22 -11.87 21.47
N ALA A 248 33.12 -11.63 22.19
CA ALA A 248 32.72 -12.46 23.33
C ALA A 248 32.10 -13.77 22.83
N ALA A 249 32.85 -14.86 22.95
CA ALA A 249 32.34 -16.23 22.90
C ALA A 249 31.99 -16.67 24.32
N GLU A 250 30.71 -16.72 24.68
CA GLU A 250 30.30 -17.46 25.88
C GLU A 250 28.85 -17.99 25.82
N ARG A 251 28.76 -19.28 25.47
CA ARG A 251 27.86 -20.33 25.94
C ARG A 251 26.59 -19.88 26.69
N SER A 252 25.48 -19.80 25.95
CA SER A 252 24.12 -19.87 26.51
C SER A 252 23.75 -21.33 26.76
N SER A 253 23.61 -21.71 28.03
CA SER A 253 23.09 -23.01 28.48
C SER A 253 21.57 -23.06 28.30
N PHE A 254 21.13 -23.81 27.30
CA PHE A 254 19.73 -24.08 27.01
C PHE A 254 19.14 -25.04 28.06
N LYS A 255 18.34 -24.51 29.00
CA LYS A 255 17.50 -25.33 29.90
C LYS A 255 16.29 -25.85 29.13
N GLN A 256 16.29 -27.14 28.82
CA GLN A 256 15.12 -27.86 28.32
C GLN A 256 14.02 -27.91 29.39
N SER A 257 12.87 -27.33 29.09
CA SER A 257 11.63 -27.51 29.85
C SER A 257 11.00 -28.86 29.49
N LYS A 258 10.61 -29.63 30.52
CA LYS A 258 9.91 -30.92 30.35
C LYS A 258 8.48 -30.70 29.82
N PRO A 259 7.96 -31.57 28.95
CA PRO A 259 6.60 -31.47 28.44
C PRO A 259 5.56 -31.78 29.52
N ASN A 260 4.54 -30.94 29.58
CA ASN A 260 3.42 -31.00 30.51
C ASN A 260 2.56 -32.26 30.24
N GLN A 261 2.43 -33.15 31.22
CA GLN A 261 1.59 -34.34 31.11
C GLN A 261 0.11 -33.94 31.15
N ALA A 262 -0.65 -34.40 30.17
CA ALA A 262 -2.09 -34.20 30.05
C ALA A 262 -2.84 -34.86 31.21
N LYS A 263 -3.73 -34.12 31.86
CA LYS A 263 -4.71 -34.66 32.81
C LYS A 263 -5.78 -35.47 32.04
N PRO A 264 -6.19 -36.66 32.52
CA PRO A 264 -7.25 -37.42 31.89
C PRO A 264 -8.63 -36.78 32.13
N ALA A 265 -9.47 -36.83 31.10
CA ALA A 265 -10.85 -36.35 31.10
C ALA A 265 -11.74 -37.13 32.06
N ARG A 266 -12.60 -36.41 32.80
CA ARG A 266 -13.71 -37.01 33.58
C ARG A 266 -14.82 -37.47 32.61
N PRO A 267 -15.46 -38.63 32.83
CA PRO A 267 -16.57 -39.07 32.00
C PRO A 267 -17.83 -38.23 32.26
N HIS A 268 -18.45 -37.76 31.19
CA HIS A 268 -19.76 -37.13 31.20
C HIS A 268 -20.84 -38.16 31.58
N ARG A 269 -21.62 -37.83 32.62
CA ARG A 269 -22.81 -38.57 33.04
C ARG A 269 -23.97 -38.16 32.12
N SER A 270 -24.51 -39.12 31.36
CA SER A 270 -25.72 -38.96 30.56
C SER A 270 -26.94 -38.85 31.47
N GLY A 271 -27.61 -37.70 31.43
CA GLY A 271 -28.90 -37.46 32.07
C GLY A 271 -29.92 -37.06 31.01
N ALA A 272 -30.69 -38.05 30.55
CA ALA A 272 -31.86 -37.83 29.72
C ALA A 272 -33.01 -37.26 30.56
N ALA A 273 -33.60 -36.15 30.13
CA ALA A 273 -34.90 -35.69 30.59
C ALA A 273 -35.62 -34.97 29.46
N SER A 274 -36.61 -35.66 28.89
CA SER A 274 -37.56 -35.15 27.91
C SER A 274 -38.44 -34.04 28.50
N PRO A 275 -38.82 -32.99 27.74
CA PRO A 275 -39.96 -32.16 28.09
C PRO A 275 -41.25 -32.74 27.50
N LYS A 276 -42.22 -33.01 28.38
CA LYS A 276 -43.59 -33.34 28.04
C LYS A 276 -44.28 -32.15 27.36
N THR A 277 -44.96 -32.48 26.27
CA THR A 277 -46.01 -31.75 25.58
C THR A 277 -47.06 -31.18 26.54
N GLY A 278 -47.29 -29.87 26.46
CA GLY A 278 -48.42 -29.18 27.05
C GLY A 278 -49.41 -28.78 25.97
N ASP A 279 -50.47 -29.57 25.83
CA ASP A 279 -51.69 -29.26 25.10
C ASP A 279 -52.62 -28.45 26.02
N LYS A 280 -53.03 -27.25 25.62
CA LYS A 280 -54.27 -26.60 26.07
C LYS A 280 -54.88 -25.78 24.94
N ASN A 281 -55.83 -26.46 24.31
CA ASN A 281 -56.89 -25.95 23.45
C ASN A 281 -57.87 -25.01 24.21
N GLY A 282 -58.54 -24.14 23.46
CA GLY A 282 -59.61 -23.23 23.91
C GLY A 282 -59.37 -21.82 23.36
N GLY A 283 -59.94 -21.36 22.25
CA GLY A 283 -61.25 -21.65 21.68
C GLY A 283 -62.19 -20.47 21.99
N GLN A 284 -62.40 -19.58 21.03
CA GLN A 284 -63.66 -18.83 20.90
C GLN A 284 -63.80 -18.23 19.51
N ARG A 285 -64.94 -18.56 18.90
CA ARG A 285 -65.50 -17.98 17.69
C ARG A 285 -66.20 -16.67 18.06
N GLN A 286 -65.97 -15.61 17.28
CA GLN A 286 -66.96 -14.85 16.50
C GLN A 286 -66.26 -13.64 15.87
#